data_AF-A0A2V5Z9T8-F1
#
_entry.id   AF-A0A2V5Z9T8-F1
#
_cell.length_a   1.000
_cell.length_b   1.000
_cell.length_c   1.000
_cell.angle_alpha   90.00
_cell.angle_beta   90.00
_cell.angle_gamma   90.00
#
_symmetry.space_group_name_H-M   'P 1'
#
loop_
_entity.id
_entity.type
_entity.pdbx_description
1 polymer ?
#
loop_
_entity_poly.entity_id
_entity_poly.type
_entity_poly.pdbx_seq_one_letter_code
_entity_poly.pdbx_strand_id
1 'polypeptide(L)'
;MIPKGGLTTWSNGIKVRYYHLHIDNKRPHAPARRVKVMIWQYYIHGPHGKFIRDANHIPVQLQYEFPNLPNHDPRPTIGSATLCDIGFVTERDDFRFATYFVPHTFKSLLKPNERVRILLRAEGENAVSNEVLLEIAWSGVWKEDTLQMAKNFVITDISDQAREQ
;
A
#
# COMPACT_ATOMS: atom_id res chain seq x y z
N MET A 1 -9.87 -4.05 9.69
CA MET A 1 -10.76 -2.99 9.15
C MET A 1 -10.37 -2.79 7.69
N ILE A 2 -11.33 -2.74 6.75
CA ILE A 2 -11.03 -2.50 5.32
C ILE A 2 -10.69 -1.01 5.14
N PRO A 3 -9.53 -0.64 4.59
CA PRO A 3 -9.20 0.75 4.28
C PRO A 3 -10.23 1.34 3.31
N LYS A 4 -10.93 2.41 3.71
CA LYS A 4 -12.03 3.00 2.92
C LYS A 4 -11.57 4.04 1.88
N GLY A 5 -10.31 4.45 1.95
CA GLY A 5 -9.67 5.43 1.08
C GLY A 5 -10.15 6.88 1.27
N GLY A 6 -9.23 7.81 1.43
CA GLY A 6 -9.51 9.25 1.54
C GLY A 6 -9.79 9.87 0.17
N LEU A 7 -10.96 10.50 -0.02
CA LEU A 7 -11.31 11.21 -1.26
C LEU A 7 -10.72 12.62 -1.23
N THR A 8 -10.03 13.00 -2.29
CA THR A 8 -9.56 14.36 -2.53
C THR A 8 -9.59 14.66 -4.03
N THR A 9 -9.18 15.86 -4.42
CA THR A 9 -9.15 16.32 -5.81
C THR A 9 -7.77 16.86 -6.11
N TRP A 10 -7.15 16.37 -7.18
CA TRP A 10 -5.89 16.90 -7.67
C TRP A 10 -6.07 18.30 -8.28
N SER A 11 -4.96 19.03 -8.47
CA SER A 11 -4.98 20.40 -9.02
C SER A 11 -5.60 20.51 -10.42
N ASN A 12 -5.63 19.42 -11.17
CA ASN A 12 -6.26 19.33 -12.50
C ASN A 12 -7.76 18.98 -12.44
N GLY A 13 -8.38 18.99 -11.26
CA GLY A 13 -9.81 18.70 -11.06
C GLY A 13 -10.17 17.21 -11.03
N ILE A 14 -9.20 16.31 -11.20
CA ILE A 14 -9.43 14.86 -11.15
C ILE A 14 -9.65 14.43 -9.70
N LYS A 15 -10.78 13.76 -9.44
CA LYS A 15 -11.03 13.13 -8.14
C LYS A 15 -10.16 11.89 -7.98
N VAL A 16 -9.60 11.74 -6.78
CA VAL A 16 -8.66 10.66 -6.44
C VAL A 16 -8.95 10.13 -5.05
N ARG A 17 -8.77 8.84 -4.86
CA ARG A 17 -8.88 8.16 -3.57
C ARG A 17 -7.55 7.54 -3.18
N TYR A 18 -6.98 7.99 -2.08
CA TYR A 18 -5.74 7.44 -1.51
C TYR A 18 -6.04 6.40 -0.44
N TYR A 19 -5.27 5.32 -0.42
CA TYR A 19 -5.37 4.26 0.58
C TYR A 19 -4.10 4.23 1.41
N HIS A 20 -4.26 4.38 2.73
CA HIS A 20 -3.15 4.58 3.66
C HIS A 20 -2.97 3.38 4.60
N LEU A 21 -1.72 3.17 5.01
CA LEU A 21 -1.30 2.32 6.12
C LEU A 21 -1.03 3.22 7.32
N HIS A 22 -1.52 2.79 8.49
CA HIS A 22 -1.08 3.34 9.76
C HIS A 22 0.23 2.66 10.16
N ILE A 23 1.27 3.46 10.38
CA ILE A 23 2.58 2.99 10.81
C ILE A 23 2.81 3.45 12.25
N ASP A 24 2.72 2.50 13.17
CA ASP A 24 2.81 2.75 14.60
C ASP A 24 4.10 2.19 15.19
N ASN A 25 4.83 3.02 15.93
CA ASN A 25 5.90 2.56 16.80
C ASN A 25 5.32 2.20 18.18
N LYS A 26 5.29 0.91 18.50
CA LYS A 26 4.82 0.41 19.80
C LYS A 26 5.80 0.65 20.96
N ARG A 27 6.98 1.22 20.70
CA ARG A 27 8.02 1.52 21.72
C ARG A 27 8.05 3.04 22.02
N PRO A 28 7.38 3.51 23.08
CA PRO A 28 7.17 4.94 23.32
C PRO A 28 8.46 5.74 23.59
N HIS A 29 9.51 5.11 24.12
CA HIS A 29 10.76 5.77 24.48
C HIS A 29 11.93 5.43 23.55
N ALA A 30 11.67 4.73 22.45
CA ALA A 30 12.69 4.32 21.49
C ALA A 30 12.18 4.53 20.05
N PRO A 31 12.36 5.73 19.49
CA PRO A 31 11.97 6.03 18.11
C PRO A 31 12.66 5.10 17.11
N ALA A 32 11.91 4.65 16.10
CA ALA A 32 12.45 3.90 14.98
C ALA A 32 13.05 4.87 13.97
N ARG A 33 14.35 4.77 13.69
CA ARG A 33 15.08 5.74 12.85
C ARG A 33 15.06 5.30 11.39
N ARG A 34 14.88 6.28 10.50
CA ARG A 34 15.02 6.14 9.05
C ARG A 34 14.19 4.99 8.48
N VAL A 35 12.91 4.99 8.82
CA VAL A 35 11.98 3.90 8.51
C VAL A 35 11.51 3.99 7.06
N LYS A 36 11.70 2.92 6.30
CA LYS A 36 11.08 2.69 4.98
C LYS A 36 9.98 1.64 5.12
N VAL A 37 8.85 1.86 4.45
CA VAL A 37 7.81 0.84 4.28
C VAL A 37 7.99 0.22 2.90
N MET A 38 8.12 -1.10 2.85
CA MET A 38 8.49 -1.81 1.63
C MET A 38 7.43 -2.85 1.25
N ILE A 39 7.11 -2.93 -0.04
CA ILE A 39 6.53 -4.12 -0.66
C ILE A 39 7.67 -5.13 -0.82
N TRP A 40 7.81 -6.04 0.14
CA TRP A 40 8.88 -7.05 0.17
C TRP A 40 8.67 -8.20 -0.80
N GLN A 41 7.42 -8.65 -0.93
CA GLN A 41 7.03 -9.68 -1.88
C GLN A 41 5.78 -9.23 -2.63
N TYR A 42 5.72 -9.59 -3.89
CA TYR A 42 4.59 -9.34 -4.77
C TYR A 42 4.11 -10.68 -5.31
N TYR A 43 2.81 -10.90 -5.31
CA TYR A 43 2.22 -12.14 -5.79
C TYR A 43 1.14 -11.83 -6.82
N ILE A 44 1.23 -12.54 -7.93
CA ILE A 44 0.32 -12.45 -9.07
C ILE A 44 -0.56 -13.68 -9.16
N HIS A 45 -1.68 -13.57 -9.86
CA HIS A 45 -2.48 -14.73 -10.22
C HIS A 45 -1.67 -15.66 -11.14
N GLY A 46 -1.37 -16.84 -10.62
CA GLY A 46 -0.85 -17.97 -11.37
C GLY A 46 -1.97 -18.89 -11.88
N PRO A 47 -1.59 -20.03 -12.47
CA PRO A 47 -2.55 -21.02 -12.97
C PRO A 47 -3.54 -21.48 -11.91
N HIS A 48 -4.77 -21.78 -12.33
CA HIS A 48 -5.85 -22.27 -11.47
C HIS A 48 -6.24 -21.34 -10.30
N GLY A 49 -6.00 -20.04 -10.45
CA GLY A 49 -6.40 -19.04 -9.45
C GLY A 49 -5.51 -18.96 -8.22
N LYS A 50 -4.41 -19.72 -8.16
CA LYS A 50 -3.44 -19.63 -7.06
C LYS A 50 -2.58 -18.38 -7.18
N PHE A 51 -2.22 -17.78 -6.05
CA PHE A 51 -1.22 -16.72 -6.03
C PHE A 51 0.18 -17.33 -6.07
N ILE A 52 1.01 -16.82 -6.99
CA ILE A 52 2.42 -17.19 -7.09
C ILE A 52 3.27 -15.95 -6.83
N ARG A 53 4.39 -16.14 -6.12
CA ARG A 53 5.36 -15.07 -5.91
C ARG A 53 5.96 -14.67 -7.25
N ASP A 54 5.96 -13.39 -7.55
CA ASP A 54 6.67 -12.85 -8.70
C ASP A 54 8.18 -12.94 -8.44
N ALA A 55 8.86 -13.80 -9.21
CA ALA A 55 10.28 -14.06 -9.08
C ALA A 55 11.15 -12.85 -9.46
N ASN A 56 10.62 -11.92 -10.27
CA ASN A 56 11.35 -10.72 -10.70
C ASN A 56 11.11 -9.52 -9.78
N HIS A 57 10.27 -9.69 -8.74
CA HIS A 57 10.00 -8.64 -7.79
C HIS A 57 11.22 -8.35 -6.93
N ILE A 58 11.67 -7.10 -6.99
CA ILE A 58 12.62 -6.53 -6.02
C ILE A 58 11.85 -5.68 -5.01
N PRO A 59 12.26 -5.63 -3.73
CA PRO A 59 11.55 -4.83 -2.74
C PRO A 59 11.39 -3.37 -3.17
N VAL A 60 10.15 -2.86 -3.14
CA VAL A 60 9.81 -1.49 -3.56
C VAL A 60 9.36 -0.66 -2.38
N GLN A 61 9.92 0.54 -2.24
CA GLN A 61 9.56 1.46 -1.17
C GLN A 61 8.25 2.19 -1.49
N LEU A 62 7.34 2.23 -0.52
CA LEU A 62 6.15 3.08 -0.52
C LEU A 62 6.47 4.50 -0.04
N GLN A 63 5.66 5.46 -0.50
CA GLN A 63 5.77 6.86 -0.13
C GLN A 63 4.95 7.13 1.13
N TYR A 64 5.47 7.99 2.01
CA TYR A 64 4.68 8.51 3.13
C TYR A 64 3.73 9.60 2.67
N GLU A 65 2.59 9.74 3.35
CA GLU A 65 1.56 10.71 2.98
C GLU A 65 2.11 12.15 2.98
N PHE A 66 1.79 12.89 1.92
CA PHE A 66 2.05 14.33 1.81
C PHE A 66 0.84 15.12 2.32
N PRO A 67 0.99 16.20 3.12
CA PRO A 67 2.21 16.90 3.54
C PRO A 67 2.66 16.55 4.97
N ASN A 68 2.14 15.47 5.57
CA ASN A 68 2.23 15.24 7.02
C ASN A 68 3.65 14.91 7.55
N LEU A 69 4.67 14.90 6.70
CA LEU A 69 6.07 14.75 7.11
C LEU A 69 6.88 16.04 6.95
N PRO A 70 7.62 16.46 8.00
CA PRO A 70 8.62 17.52 7.89
C PRO A 70 9.62 17.22 6.76
N ASN A 71 9.83 18.17 5.85
CA ASN A 71 10.82 18.12 4.76
C ASN A 71 10.66 16.96 3.76
N HIS A 72 9.53 16.26 3.76
CA HIS A 72 9.27 15.15 2.83
C HIS A 72 10.35 14.05 2.88
N ASP A 73 10.90 13.78 4.06
CA ASP A 73 11.91 12.74 4.23
C ASP A 73 11.31 11.36 3.84
N PRO A 74 11.86 10.66 2.82
CA PRO A 74 11.38 9.34 2.44
C PRO A 74 11.66 8.28 3.51
N ARG A 75 12.48 8.59 4.52
CA ARG A 75 12.85 7.70 5.62
C ARG A 75 12.74 8.47 6.94
N PRO A 76 11.53 8.80 7.39
CA PRO A 76 11.34 9.55 8.63
C PRO A 76 11.77 8.73 9.85
N THR A 77 12.03 9.44 10.95
CA THR A 77 12.09 8.81 12.28
C THR A 77 10.68 8.74 12.85
N ILE A 78 10.23 7.54 13.22
CA ILE A 78 8.89 7.27 13.72
C ILE A 78 8.92 7.16 15.25
N GLY A 79 8.52 8.24 15.91
CA GLY A 79 8.22 8.27 17.34
C GLY A 79 6.74 7.99 17.61
N SER A 80 5.86 8.79 17.00
CA SER A 80 4.40 8.62 17.00
C SER A 80 3.91 7.97 15.71
N ALA A 81 2.62 7.60 15.69
CA ALA A 81 1.93 7.14 14.50
C ALA A 81 2.11 8.08 13.30
N THR A 82 2.23 7.51 12.09
CA THR A 82 2.24 8.25 10.82
C THR A 82 1.52 7.45 9.73
N LEU A 83 1.28 8.08 8.58
CA LEU A 83 0.58 7.48 7.45
C LEU A 83 1.53 7.23 6.26
N CYS A 84 1.40 6.05 5.66
CA CYS A 84 2.09 5.68 4.44
C CYS A 84 1.10 5.28 3.36
N ASP A 85 1.28 5.78 2.14
CA ASP A 85 0.36 5.51 1.05
C ASP A 85 0.64 4.14 0.43
N ILE A 86 -0.37 3.28 0.40
CA ILE A 86 -0.33 2.04 -0.40
C ILE A 86 -0.39 2.43 -1.88
N GLY A 87 -1.31 3.34 -2.21
CA GLY A 87 -1.62 3.72 -3.57
C GLY A 87 -2.90 4.51 -3.68
N PHE A 88 -3.31 4.77 -4.92
CA PHE A 88 -4.49 5.57 -5.21
C PHE A 88 -5.23 5.09 -6.46
N VAL A 89 -6.52 5.42 -6.53
CA VAL A 89 -7.37 5.26 -7.73
C VAL A 89 -7.94 6.62 -8.10
N THR A 90 -7.89 6.97 -9.38
CA THR A 90 -8.51 8.21 -9.88
C THR A 90 -9.84 7.90 -10.56
N GLU A 91 -10.66 8.92 -10.83
CA GLU A 91 -11.88 8.75 -11.62
C GLU A 91 -11.61 8.36 -13.10
N ARG A 92 -10.35 8.45 -13.56
CA ARG A 92 -9.97 8.25 -14.97
C ARG A 92 -9.00 7.09 -15.21
N ASP A 93 -8.25 6.69 -14.19
CA ASP A 93 -7.16 5.74 -14.28
C ASP A 93 -7.35 4.56 -13.32
N ASP A 94 -6.61 3.50 -13.61
CA ASP A 94 -6.47 2.32 -12.77
C ASP A 94 -5.74 2.61 -11.46
N PHE A 95 -5.83 1.67 -10.51
CA PHE A 95 -5.09 1.75 -9.28
C PHE A 95 -3.58 1.75 -9.53
N ARG A 96 -2.88 2.67 -8.86
CA ARG A 96 -1.43 2.78 -8.88
C ARG A 96 -0.88 2.69 -7.46
N PHE A 97 0.18 1.92 -7.28
CA PHE A 97 0.93 1.94 -6.03
C PHE A 97 1.62 3.30 -5.84
N ALA A 98 1.58 3.82 -4.62
CA ALA A 98 2.24 5.08 -4.25
C ALA A 98 3.70 4.78 -3.86
N THR A 99 4.50 4.39 -4.84
CA THR A 99 5.90 4.03 -4.62
C THR A 99 6.80 5.27 -4.65
N TYR A 100 7.79 5.32 -3.78
CA TYR A 100 8.83 6.36 -3.81
C TYR A 100 9.67 6.31 -5.11
N PHE A 101 9.92 5.09 -5.62
CA PHE A 101 10.58 4.84 -6.90
C PHE A 101 9.93 3.60 -7.54
N VAL A 102 9.72 3.62 -8.86
CA VAL A 102 9.14 2.51 -9.62
C VAL A 102 10.24 1.81 -10.42
N PRO A 103 10.71 0.62 -10.01
CA PRO A 103 11.57 -0.19 -10.86
C PRO A 103 10.86 -0.61 -12.15
N HIS A 104 11.59 -0.73 -13.26
CA HIS A 104 11.01 -1.17 -14.55
C HIS A 104 10.37 -2.56 -14.48
N THR A 105 10.82 -3.42 -13.57
CA THR A 105 10.28 -4.78 -13.39
C THR A 105 9.04 -4.83 -12.52
N PHE A 106 8.69 -3.73 -11.84
CA PHE A 106 7.57 -3.71 -10.91
C PHE A 106 6.26 -3.36 -11.62
N LYS A 107 5.25 -4.23 -11.47
CA LYS A 107 3.89 -3.96 -11.94
C LYS A 107 3.20 -2.96 -10.99
N SER A 108 3.45 -1.67 -11.23
CA SER A 108 2.95 -0.56 -10.41
C SER A 108 1.45 -0.26 -10.60
N LEU A 109 0.80 -0.90 -11.57
CA LEU A 109 -0.59 -0.71 -11.98
C LEU A 109 -1.40 -1.98 -11.76
N LEU A 110 -2.58 -1.83 -11.16
CA LEU A 110 -3.57 -2.90 -11.04
C LEU A 110 -4.78 -2.58 -11.93
N LYS A 111 -4.95 -3.35 -13.00
CA LYS A 111 -6.00 -3.14 -14.02
C LYS A 111 -7.38 -3.60 -13.53
N PRO A 112 -8.47 -3.29 -14.26
CA PRO A 112 -9.80 -3.77 -13.92
C PRO A 112 -9.86 -5.29 -13.85
N ASN A 113 -10.58 -5.80 -12.85
CA ASN A 113 -10.74 -7.21 -12.53
C ASN A 113 -9.45 -7.95 -12.19
N GLU A 114 -8.38 -7.21 -11.89
CA GLU A 114 -7.16 -7.79 -11.35
C GLU A 114 -7.16 -7.79 -9.83
N ARG A 115 -6.40 -8.74 -9.29
CA ARG A 115 -6.12 -8.86 -7.88
C ARG A 115 -4.68 -9.29 -7.69
N VAL A 116 -4.05 -8.78 -6.64
CA VAL A 116 -2.66 -9.06 -6.28
C VAL A 116 -2.55 -9.26 -4.78
N ARG A 117 -1.50 -9.94 -4.34
CA ARG A 117 -1.10 -9.90 -2.93
C ARG A 117 0.24 -9.23 -2.80
N ILE A 118 0.42 -8.50 -1.70
CA ILE A 118 1.68 -7.85 -1.36
C ILE A 118 2.05 -8.17 0.09
N LEU A 119 3.30 -8.54 0.32
CA LEU A 119 3.86 -8.64 1.66
C LEU A 119 4.53 -7.32 2.00
N LEU A 120 4.06 -6.67 3.04
CA LEU A 120 4.57 -5.40 3.54
C LEU A 120 5.45 -5.62 4.77
N ARG A 121 6.54 -4.86 4.87
CA ARG A 121 7.36 -4.76 6.08
C ARG A 121 7.95 -3.36 6.19
N ALA A 122 7.91 -2.79 7.39
CA ALA A 122 8.61 -1.56 7.71
C ALA A 122 9.99 -1.89 8.31
N GLU A 123 11.02 -1.18 7.85
CA GLU A 123 12.40 -1.36 8.28
C GLU A 123 13.02 0.00 8.60
N GLY A 124 13.49 0.15 9.83
CA GLY A 124 14.38 1.24 10.24
C GLY A 124 15.77 0.71 10.57
N GLU A 125 16.70 1.63 10.85
CA GLU A 125 18.08 1.28 11.22
C GLU A 125 18.16 0.49 12.54
N ASN A 126 17.19 0.67 13.43
CA ASN A 126 17.17 0.09 14.78
C ASN A 126 15.89 -0.73 15.07
N ALA A 127 15.03 -0.96 14.09
CA ALA A 127 13.77 -1.66 14.27
C ALA A 127 13.25 -2.29 12.96
N VAL A 128 12.55 -3.41 13.08
CA VAL A 128 11.82 -4.06 11.99
C VAL A 128 10.40 -4.36 12.47
N SER A 129 9.40 -4.10 11.65
CA SER A 129 8.01 -4.42 11.98
C SER A 129 7.71 -5.90 11.74
N ASN A 130 6.55 -6.33 12.24
CA ASN A 130 5.92 -7.54 11.72
C ASN A 130 5.59 -7.38 10.23
N GLU A 131 5.49 -8.51 9.54
CA GLU A 131 5.04 -8.56 8.16
C GLU A 131 3.51 -8.55 8.09
N VAL A 132 2.98 -7.88 7.07
CA VAL A 132 1.54 -7.82 6.78
C VAL A 132 1.31 -8.25 5.33
N LEU A 133 0.52 -9.30 5.13
CA LEU A 133 0.13 -9.77 3.80
C LEU A 133 -1.23 -9.16 3.44
N LEU A 134 -1.25 -8.30 2.43
CA LEU A 134 -2.47 -7.69 1.93
C LEU A 134 -2.88 -8.32 0.60
N GLU A 135 -4.17 -8.56 0.44
CA GLU A 135 -4.80 -8.81 -0.86
C GLU A 135 -5.50 -7.54 -1.33
N ILE A 136 -5.20 -7.11 -2.55
CA ILE A 136 -5.76 -5.91 -3.19
C ILE A 136 -6.51 -6.33 -4.43
N ALA A 137 -7.78 -5.94 -4.55
CA ALA A 137 -8.64 -6.26 -5.68
C ALA A 137 -9.31 -4.99 -6.23
N TRP A 138 -9.34 -4.86 -7.56
CA TRP A 138 -9.94 -3.71 -8.25
C TRP A 138 -10.92 -4.16 -9.33
N SER A 139 -12.18 -3.72 -9.26
CA SER A 139 -13.21 -4.06 -10.25
C SER A 139 -13.16 -3.22 -11.53
N GLY A 140 -12.42 -2.10 -11.52
CA GLY A 140 -12.43 -1.11 -12.60
C GLY A 140 -13.51 -0.05 -12.50
N VAL A 141 -14.41 -0.13 -11.50
CA VAL A 141 -15.53 0.79 -11.38
C VAL A 141 -15.28 1.82 -10.28
N TRP A 142 -14.96 3.04 -10.69
CA TRP A 142 -14.81 4.16 -9.75
C TRP A 142 -16.17 4.68 -9.27
N LYS A 143 -16.25 5.02 -7.98
CA LYS A 143 -17.42 5.67 -7.37
C LYS A 143 -17.00 6.76 -6.40
N GLU A 144 -17.72 7.87 -6.46
CA GLU A 144 -17.53 8.98 -5.53
C GLU A 144 -18.05 8.66 -4.13
N ASP A 145 -19.14 7.90 -4.02
CA ASP A 145 -19.61 7.45 -2.72
C ASP A 145 -18.65 6.41 -2.13
N THR A 146 -18.22 6.63 -0.88
CA THR A 146 -17.22 5.77 -0.21
C THR A 146 -17.73 4.35 0.01
N LEU A 147 -19.01 4.16 0.32
CA LEU A 147 -19.57 2.82 0.54
C LEU A 147 -19.70 2.05 -0.76
N GLN A 148 -20.07 2.72 -1.86
CA GLN A 148 -20.07 2.10 -3.19
C GLN A 148 -18.64 1.82 -3.68
N MET A 149 -17.68 2.71 -3.42
CA MET A 149 -16.29 2.49 -3.80
C MET A 149 -15.68 1.29 -3.08
N ALA A 150 -15.98 1.11 -1.80
CA ALA A 150 -15.48 -0.01 -1.00
C ALA A 150 -15.95 -1.40 -1.50
N LYS A 151 -16.96 -1.45 -2.39
CA LYS A 151 -17.36 -2.70 -3.08
C LYS A 151 -16.53 -2.96 -4.34
N ASN A 152 -15.97 -1.91 -4.93
CA ASN A 152 -15.24 -1.95 -6.20
C ASN A 152 -13.73 -2.03 -6.00
N PHE A 153 -13.22 -1.44 -4.93
CA PHE A 153 -11.82 -1.52 -4.54
C PHE A 153 -11.72 -2.05 -3.12
N VAL A 154 -11.05 -3.20 -2.96
CA VAL A 154 -10.98 -3.92 -1.68
C VAL A 154 -9.52 -4.16 -1.33
N ILE A 155 -9.15 -3.80 -0.10
CA ILE A 155 -7.89 -4.20 0.52
C ILE A 155 -8.22 -5.02 1.76
N THR A 156 -7.70 -6.25 1.82
CA THR A 156 -7.92 -7.17 2.93
C THR A 156 -6.60 -7.60 3.51
N ASP A 157 -6.46 -7.52 4.84
CA ASP A 157 -5.36 -8.15 5.56
C ASP A 157 -5.64 -9.66 5.69
N ILE A 158 -4.73 -10.47 5.14
CA ILE A 158 -4.82 -11.93 5.11
C ILE A 158 -3.62 -12.57 5.83
N SER A 159 -2.95 -11.81 6.70
CA SER A 159 -1.75 -12.26 7.42
C SER A 159 -2.01 -13.49 8.30
N ASP A 160 -3.20 -13.61 8.88
CA ASP A 160 -3.56 -14.76 9.73
C ASP A 160 -3.81 -16.03 8.91
N GLN A 161 -4.43 -15.90 7.73
CA GLN A 161 -4.71 -17.03 6.83
C GLN A 161 -3.44 -17.66 6.24
N ALA A 162 -2.35 -16.88 6.15
CA ALA A 162 -1.06 -17.34 5.67
C ALA A 162 -0.23 -18.06 6.75
N ARG A 163 -0.59 -17.94 8.03
CA ARG A 163 0.11 -18.59 9.16
C ARG A 163 -0.42 -20.00 9.47
N GLU A 164 -1.57 -20.35 8.92
CA GLU A 164 -2.26 -21.63 9.12
C GLU A 164 -2.03 -22.64 7.98
N GLN A 165 -1.12 -22.33 7.03
CA GLN A 165 -0.69 -23.20 5.94
C GLN A 165 0.80 -23.54 6.07
#